data_AF-A0A0F3RQ97-F1
#
_entry.id   AF-A0A0F3RQ97-F1
#
_cell.length_a   1.000
_cell.length_b   1.000
_cell.length_c   1.000
_cell.angle_alpha   90.00
_cell.angle_beta   90.00
_cell.angle_gamma   90.00
#
_symmetry.space_group_name_H-M   'P 1'
#
loop_
_entity.id
_entity.type
_entity.pdbx_description
1 polymer ?
#
loop_
_entity_poly.entity_id
_entity_poly.type
_entity_poly.pdbx_seq_one_letter_code
_entity_poly.pdbx_strand_id
1 'polypeptide(L)' 'MYDVDELLEAKRQIDSTLHKIREVVKTLEAKENPSRYKSQLTLAKRRLKAFGIANQLIEDKLAELENSHGSH' A
#
# COMPACT_ATOMS: atom_id res chain seq x y z
N MET A 1 10.34 13.99 13.22
CA MET A 1 9.27 14.46 12.33
C MET A 1 9.74 14.13 10.94
N TYR A 2 8.95 13.40 10.16
CA TYR A 2 9.31 13.08 8.78
C TYR A 2 9.17 14.33 7.90
N ASP A 3 10.08 14.53 6.95
CA ASP A 3 9.90 15.58 5.95
C ASP A 3 8.98 15.13 4.80
N VAL A 4 8.62 16.07 3.93
CA VAL A 4 7.72 15.80 2.79
C VAL A 4 8.34 14.80 1.81
N ASP A 5 9.65 14.87 1.58
CA ASP A 5 10.35 14.00 0.63
C ASP A 5 10.41 12.55 1.15
N GLU A 6 10.64 12.36 2.45
CA GLU A 6 10.57 11.07 3.14
C GLU A 6 9.18 10.45 3.04
N LEU A 7 8.12 11.25 3.26
CA LEU A 7 6.73 10.80 3.13
C LEU A 7 6.39 10.42 1.69
N LEU A 8 6.82 11.22 0.71
CA LEU A 8 6.62 10.92 -0.72
C LEU A 8 7.35 9.65 -1.14
N GLU A 9 8.58 9.44 -0.67
CA GLU A 9 9.33 8.22 -0.95
C GLU A 9 8.67 7.00 -0.28
N ALA A 10 8.27 7.12 0.99
CA ALA A 10 7.54 6.06 1.68
C ALA A 10 6.25 5.68 0.95
N LYS A 11 5.49 6.67 0.48
CA LYS A 11 4.30 6.46 -0.37
C LYS A 11 4.64 5.68 -1.63
N ARG A 12 5.66 6.11 -2.39
CA ARG A 12 6.11 5.43 -3.62
C ARG A 12 6.47 3.96 -3.37
N GLN A 13 7.18 3.68 -2.28
CA GLN A 13 7.57 2.31 -1.91
C GLN A 13 6.35 1.45 -1.55
N ILE A 14 5.37 2.01 -0.84
CA ILE A 14 4.12 1.31 -0.50
C ILE A 14 3.28 1.06 -1.74
N ASP A 15 3.14 2.03 -2.65
CA ASP A 15 2.40 1.89 -3.91
C ASP A 15 3.01 0.77 -4.78
N SER A 16 4.35 0.73 -4.90
CA SER A 16 5.07 -0.36 -5.58
C SER A 16 4.79 -1.73 -4.95
N THR A 17 4.78 -1.78 -3.62
CA THR A 17 4.49 -3.01 -2.87
C THR A 17 3.05 -3.47 -3.05
N LEU A 18 2.09 -2.55 -2.98
CA LEU A 18 0.67 -2.82 -3.26
C LEU A 18 0.48 -3.38 -4.66
N HIS A 19 1.10 -2.78 -5.67
CA HIS A 19 1.03 -3.26 -7.05
C HIS A 19 1.56 -4.71 -7.18
N LYS A 20 2.75 -4.99 -6.64
CA LYS A 20 3.33 -6.35 -6.66
C LYS A 20 2.44 -7.37 -5.97
N ILE A 21 1.84 -7.04 -4.82
CA ILE A 21 0.95 -7.97 -4.11
C ILE A 21 -0.33 -8.22 -4.93
N ARG A 22 -0.88 -7.22 -5.63
CA ARG A 22 -2.03 -7.41 -6.54
C ARG A 22 -1.68 -8.38 -7.67
N GLU A 23 -0.50 -8.25 -8.28
CA GLU A 23 -0.05 -9.17 -9.33
C GLU A 23 0.16 -10.60 -8.81
N VAL A 24 0.69 -10.75 -7.59
CA VAL A 24 0.79 -12.06 -6.92
C VAL A 24 -0.61 -12.67 -6.71
N VAL A 25 -1.58 -11.89 -6.24
CA VAL A 25 -2.97 -12.37 -6.06
C VAL A 25 -3.55 -12.85 -7.40
N LYS A 26 -3.46 -12.04 -8.45
CA LYS A 26 -3.93 -12.40 -9.81
C LYS A 26 -3.28 -13.71 -10.29
N THR A 27 -1.96 -13.81 -10.13
CA THR A 27 -1.20 -14.99 -10.55
C THR A 27 -1.63 -16.25 -9.80
N LEU A 28 -1.88 -16.14 -8.49
CA LEU A 28 -2.32 -17.27 -7.67
C LEU A 28 -3.78 -17.66 -7.95
N GLU A 29 -4.66 -16.70 -8.24
CA GLU A 29 -6.06 -16.93 -8.59
C GLU A 29 -6.20 -17.56 -10.00
N ALA A 30 -5.28 -17.28 -10.92
CA ALA A 30 -5.28 -17.86 -12.27
C ALA A 30 -4.73 -19.29 -12.37
N LYS A 31 -4.16 -19.85 -11.30
CA LYS A 31 -3.66 -21.23 -11.30
C LYS A 31 -4.81 -22.23 -11.24
N GLU A 32 -4.69 -23.36 -11.94
CA GLU A 32 -5.73 -24.41 -12.03
C GLU A 32 -6.22 -24.97 -10.69
N ASN A 33 -5.43 -24.83 -9.61
CA ASN A 33 -5.79 -25.33 -8.28
C ASN A 33 -5.68 -24.24 -7.19
N PRO A 34 -6.56 -23.22 -7.20
CA PRO A 34 -6.50 -22.07 -6.27
C PRO A 34 -6.61 -22.49 -4.80
N SER A 35 -7.27 -23.62 -4.53
CA SER A 35 -7.43 -24.21 -3.20
C SER A 35 -6.09 -24.46 -2.49
N ARG A 36 -5.03 -24.80 -3.24
CA ARG A 36 -3.66 -24.99 -2.71
C ARG A 36 -3.00 -23.70 -2.25
N TYR A 37 -3.48 -22.56 -2.73
CA TYR A 37 -2.91 -21.24 -2.44
C TYR A 37 -3.75 -20.41 -1.46
N LYS A 38 -4.72 -21.04 -0.79
CA LYS A 38 -5.69 -20.35 0.08
C LYS A 38 -5.03 -19.54 1.20
N SER A 39 -3.99 -20.07 1.84
CA SER A 39 -3.27 -19.36 2.90
C SER A 39 -2.47 -18.18 2.36
N GLN A 40 -1.80 -18.35 1.21
CA GLN A 40 -1.06 -17.28 0.52
C GLN A 40 -1.99 -16.17 0.04
N LEU A 41 -3.14 -16.52 -0.55
CA LEU A 41 -4.17 -15.56 -0.97
C LEU A 41 -4.73 -14.78 0.23
N THR A 42 -5.02 -15.49 1.32
CA THR A 42 -5.52 -14.84 2.55
C THR A 42 -4.49 -13.85 3.10
N LEU A 43 -3.22 -14.25 3.15
CA LEU A 43 -2.13 -13.39 3.63
C LEU A 43 -1.89 -12.20 2.70
N ALA A 44 -1.91 -12.40 1.39
CA ALA A 44 -1.76 -11.34 0.40
C ALA A 44 -2.89 -10.30 0.51
N LYS A 45 -4.14 -10.75 0.64
CA LYS A 45 -5.31 -9.87 0.84
C LYS A 45 -5.20 -9.07 2.15
N ARG A 46 -4.73 -9.70 3.24
CA ARG A 46 -4.46 -9.00 4.51
C ARG A 46 -3.37 -7.94 4.38
N ARG A 47 -2.28 -8.25 3.66
CA ARG A 47 -1.20 -7.28 3.39
C ARG A 47 -1.68 -6.11 2.55
N LEU A 48 -2.47 -6.35 1.50
CA LEU A 48 -3.08 -5.26 0.72
C LEU A 48 -3.88 -4.32 1.60
N LYS A 49 -4.68 -4.85 2.54
CA LYS A 49 -5.44 -4.03 3.48
C LYS A 49 -4.52 -3.22 4.40
N ALA A 50 -3.52 -3.86 5.01
CA ALA A 50 -2.60 -3.18 5.93
C ALA A 50 -1.79 -2.08 5.24
N PHE A 51 -1.22 -2.37 4.07
CA PHE A 51 -0.47 -1.38 3.28
C PHE A 51 -1.38 -0.28 2.72
N GLY A 52 -2.65 -0.58 2.39
CA GLY A 52 -3.63 0.43 2.02
C GLY A 52 -3.91 1.43 3.15
N ILE A 53 -4.03 0.94 4.39
CA ILE A 53 -4.16 1.81 5.56
C ILE A 53 -2.90 2.67 5.73
N ALA A 54 -1.72 2.08 5.63
CA ALA A 54 -0.46 2.82 5.73
C ALA A 54 -0.34 3.91 4.65
N ASN A 55 -0.74 3.60 3.41
CA ASN A 55 -0.73 4.57 2.32
C ASN A 55 -1.68 5.75 2.59
N GLN A 56 -2.90 5.47 3.07
CA GLN A 56 -3.87 6.50 3.42
C GLN A 56 -3.33 7.43 4.52
N LEU A 57 -2.73 6.87 5.57
CA LEU A 57 -2.16 7.67 6.66
C LEU A 57 -1.02 8.60 6.18
N ILE A 58 -0.24 8.16 5.19
CA ILE A 58 0.80 9.01 4.58
C ILE A 58 0.18 10.12 3.74
N GLU A 59 -0.85 9.82 2.95
CA GLU A 59 -1.60 10.81 2.16
C GLU A 59 -2.23 11.87 3.07
N ASP A 60 -2.88 11.45 4.16
CA ASP A 60 -3.47 12.35 5.15
C ASP A 60 -2.39 13.26 5.77
N LYS A 61 -1.21 12.71 6.09
CA LYS A 61 -0.10 13.49 6.63
C LYS A 61 0.47 14.50 5.64
N LEU A 62 0.59 14.13 4.37
CA LEU A 62 1.03 15.04 3.30
C LEU A 62 0.02 16.19 3.14
N ALA A 63 -1.27 15.89 3.11
CA ALA A 63 -2.32 16.91 3.04
C ALA A 63 -2.32 17.84 4.26
N GLU A 64 -2.12 17.32 5.47
CA GLU A 64 -1.95 18.16 6.68
C GLU A 64 -0.78 19.14 6.52
N LEU A 65 0.36 18.67 6.02
CA LEU A 65 1.56 19.50 5.84
C LEU A 65 1.34 20.57 4.76
N GLU A 66 0.71 20.23 3.63
CA GLU A 66 0.35 21.20 2.57
C GLU A 66 -0.55 22.32 3.12
N ASN A 67 -1.59 21.96 3.88
CA ASN A 67 -2.52 22.93 4.48
C ASN A 67 -1.85 23.82 5.55
N SER A 68 -0.84 23.29 6.24
CA SER A 68 -0.04 24.02 7.24
C SER A 68 0.85 25.08 6.58
N HIS A 69 1.33 24.83 5.36
CA HIS A 69 2.20 25.73 4.60
C HIS A 69 1.44 26.78 3.77
N GLY A 70 0.16 26.54 3.45
CA GLY A 70 -0.70 27.47 2.69
C GLY A 70 -1.38 28.59 3.50
N SER A 71 -1.13 28.69 4.81
CA SER A 71 -1.77 29.67 5.70
C SER A 71 -0.89 30.88 6.07
N HIS A 72 0.14 31.20 5.27
CA HIS A 72 1.00 32.38 5.44
C HIS A 72 1.02 33.27 4.19
#